data_AF-A0A524MSW7-F1
#
_entry.id   AF-A0A524MSW7-F1
#
_cell.length_a   1.000
_cell.length_b   1.000
_cell.length_c   1.000
_cell.angle_alpha   90.00
_cell.angle_beta   90.00
_cell.angle_gamma   90.00
#
_symmetry.space_group_name_H-M   'P 1'
#
loop_
_entity.id
_entity.type
_entity.pdbx_description
1 polymer ?
#
loop_
_entity_poly.entity_id
_entity_poly.type
_entity_poly.pdbx_seq_one_letter_code
_entity_poly.pdbx_strand_id
1 'polypeptide(L)'
;MTAGGNYGASIATVPFAALTNATWVSFPVPAALVQVWFDNPPGNHGLLIKPAYDGDPGLSNTMHTTANFASKEYPAPERRPTLEIDYTPPTPDGDNDGIIDTWEVAFFWGTNVSSGGAGADLDGDGASDAEEYVAGTDPADANDNLKLAVDLTNNEVVISFPAIQLNPQYYTESTRYYSLAQTISPSSGPWLDVAEHTNIVGQNAVSFYTNTTPSSTSAFYRAKTWIE
;
A
#
# COMPACT_ATOMS: atom_id res chain seq x y z
N MET A 1 -1.65 -1.38 9.20
CA MET A 1 -3.01 -1.62 8.65
C MET A 1 -4.01 -1.09 9.66
N THR A 2 -4.85 -0.13 9.25
CA THR A 2 -5.72 0.61 10.17
C THR A 2 -6.99 -0.19 10.44
N ALA A 3 -7.21 -0.55 11.69
CA ALA A 3 -8.40 -1.28 12.13
C ALA A 3 -9.65 -0.37 12.12
N GLY A 4 -10.74 -0.83 11.52
CA GLY A 4 -12.02 -0.12 11.56
C GLY A 4 -13.19 -0.94 11.02
N GLY A 5 -14.17 -1.20 11.88
CA GLY A 5 -15.47 -1.77 11.53
C GLY A 5 -16.23 -2.27 12.76
N ASN A 6 -17.55 -2.04 12.82
CA ASN A 6 -18.41 -2.70 13.79
C ASN A 6 -18.74 -4.10 13.25
N TYR A 7 -18.31 -5.15 13.95
CA TYR A 7 -18.54 -6.53 13.53
C TYR A 7 -19.48 -7.22 14.51
N GLY A 8 -20.70 -7.48 14.07
CA GLY A 8 -21.63 -8.39 14.75
C GLY A 8 -21.56 -9.77 14.10
N ALA A 9 -21.40 -10.82 14.90
CA ALA A 9 -21.51 -12.20 14.44
C ALA A 9 -22.66 -12.90 15.19
N SER A 10 -23.67 -13.38 14.46
CA SER A 10 -24.66 -14.31 15.01
C SER A 10 -24.19 -15.74 14.81
N ILE A 11 -24.06 -16.50 15.90
CA ILE A 11 -23.78 -17.94 15.84
C ILE A 11 -25.05 -18.65 15.39
N ALA A 12 -25.03 -19.26 14.21
CA ALA A 12 -26.02 -20.25 13.82
C ALA A 12 -25.60 -21.62 14.38
N THR A 13 -26.47 -22.23 15.18
CA THR A 13 -26.25 -23.54 15.78
C THR A 13 -26.24 -24.62 14.70
N VAL A 14 -25.08 -25.21 14.40
CA VAL A 14 -24.99 -26.40 13.52
C VAL A 14 -24.88 -27.64 14.41
N PRO A 15 -25.83 -28.59 14.37
CA PRO A 15 -25.76 -29.80 15.17
C PRO A 15 -24.54 -30.65 14.77
N PHE A 16 -23.67 -30.96 15.74
CA PHE A 16 -22.42 -31.71 15.54
C PHE A 16 -22.61 -33.22 15.27
N ALA A 17 -23.85 -33.69 15.20
CA ALA A 17 -24.20 -35.12 15.15
C ALA A 17 -23.96 -35.81 13.79
N ALA A 18 -23.51 -35.08 12.76
CA ALA A 18 -23.40 -35.58 11.39
C ALA A 18 -21.95 -35.73 10.86
N LEU A 19 -20.93 -35.53 11.69
CA LEU A 19 -19.54 -35.59 11.24
C LEU A 19 -19.04 -37.04 11.27
N THR A 20 -19.02 -37.69 10.10
CA THR A 20 -18.28 -38.93 9.87
C THR A 20 -16.79 -38.60 9.62
N ASN A 21 -15.92 -39.62 9.68
CA ASN A 21 -14.48 -39.47 9.49
C ASN A 21 -14.17 -38.60 8.24
N ALA A 22 -13.41 -37.52 8.44
CA ALA A 22 -12.96 -36.54 7.44
C ALA A 22 -13.97 -35.49 6.93
N THR A 23 -14.92 -35.05 7.77
CA THR A 23 -15.79 -33.90 7.42
C THR A 23 -15.12 -32.58 7.79
N TRP A 24 -14.92 -31.68 6.81
CA TRP A 24 -14.47 -30.31 7.06
C TRP A 24 -15.59 -29.50 7.72
N VAL A 25 -15.28 -28.83 8.83
CA VAL A 25 -16.21 -27.93 9.54
C VAL A 25 -15.72 -26.51 9.36
N SER A 26 -16.55 -25.68 8.74
CA SER A 26 -16.30 -24.25 8.60
C SER A 26 -17.23 -23.47 9.52
N PHE A 27 -16.69 -22.51 10.26
CA PHE A 27 -17.47 -21.56 11.06
C PHE A 27 -16.87 -20.16 10.91
N PRO A 28 -17.69 -19.10 10.97
CA PRO A 28 -17.20 -17.73 10.93
C PRO A 28 -16.31 -17.46 12.16
N VAL A 29 -15.12 -16.91 11.94
CA VAL A 29 -14.23 -16.43 13.00
C VAL A 29 -14.30 -14.90 13.01
N PRO A 30 -14.47 -14.25 14.17
CA PRO A 30 -14.42 -12.78 14.24
C PRO A 30 -13.06 -12.25 13.77
N ALA A 31 -13.07 -11.25 12.88
CA ALA A 31 -11.84 -10.63 12.37
C ALA A 31 -10.93 -10.08 13.47
N ALA A 32 -11.49 -9.61 14.60
CA ALA A 32 -10.72 -9.17 15.75
C ALA A 32 -9.89 -10.28 16.40
N LEU A 33 -10.37 -11.52 16.39
CA LEU A 33 -9.61 -12.67 16.91
C LEU A 33 -8.43 -12.99 15.99
N VAL A 34 -8.65 -12.88 14.68
CA VAL A 34 -7.62 -13.05 13.65
C VAL A 34 -6.57 -11.93 13.73
N GLN A 35 -6.99 -10.69 13.97
CA GLN A 35 -6.07 -9.55 14.13
C GLN A 35 -5.14 -9.71 15.33
N VAL A 36 -5.66 -10.17 16.48
CA VAL A 36 -4.83 -10.44 17.68
C VAL A 36 -3.77 -11.51 17.40
N TRP A 37 -4.06 -12.48 16.54
CA TRP A 37 -3.08 -13.49 16.11
C TRP A 37 -1.97 -12.90 15.23
N PHE A 38 -2.29 -11.95 14.37
CA PHE A 38 -1.30 -11.25 13.53
C PHE A 38 -0.45 -10.27 14.34
N ASP A 39 -1.03 -9.59 15.34
CA ASP A 39 -0.33 -8.57 16.13
C ASP A 39 0.67 -9.17 17.14
N ASN A 40 0.47 -10.42 17.56
CA ASN A 40 1.39 -11.13 18.47
C ASN A 40 1.49 -12.63 18.12
N PRO A 41 2.20 -12.99 17.02
CA PRO A 41 2.34 -14.39 16.60
C PRO A 41 2.91 -15.33 17.69
N PRO A 42 3.90 -14.92 18.51
CA PRO A 42 4.40 -15.76 19.60
C PRO A 42 3.37 -16.03 20.72
N GLY A 43 2.39 -15.14 20.89
CA GLY A 43 1.29 -15.28 21.85
C GLY A 43 0.06 -16.00 21.28
N ASN A 44 0.09 -16.39 20.00
CA ASN A 44 -0.99 -17.18 19.41
C ASN A 44 -0.84 -18.65 19.84
N HIS A 45 -1.89 -19.19 20.46
CA HIS A 45 -1.93 -20.57 20.95
C HIS A 45 -3.05 -21.40 20.31
N GLY A 46 -3.58 -20.93 19.16
CA GLY A 46 -4.59 -21.60 18.37
C GLY A 46 -5.99 -21.56 19.00
N LEU A 47 -6.94 -22.24 18.34
CA LEU A 47 -8.32 -22.39 18.83
C LEU A 47 -8.51 -23.80 19.41
N LEU A 48 -8.73 -23.90 20.73
CA LEU A 48 -9.06 -25.17 21.37
C LEU A 48 -10.57 -25.47 21.20
N ILE A 49 -10.88 -26.53 20.46
CA ILE A 49 -12.24 -27.07 20.35
C ILE A 49 -12.36 -28.23 21.34
N LYS A 50 -13.17 -28.05 22.39
CA LYS A 50 -13.48 -29.12 23.34
C LYS A 50 -14.99 -29.23 23.57
N PRO A 51 -15.53 -30.44 23.76
CA PRO A 51 -16.85 -30.60 24.36
C PRO A 51 -16.82 -30.06 25.80
N ALA A 52 -17.92 -29.47 26.26
CA ALA A 52 -18.04 -29.04 27.64
C ALA A 52 -17.97 -30.27 28.57
N TYR A 53 -17.23 -30.14 29.67
CA TYR A 53 -17.20 -31.13 30.73
C TYR A 53 -18.18 -30.64 31.81
N ASP A 54 -19.37 -31.22 31.86
CA ASP A 54 -20.46 -30.73 32.72
C ASP A 54 -20.37 -31.25 34.17
N GLY A 55 -19.14 -31.46 34.67
CA GLY A 55 -18.91 -31.80 36.09
C GLY A 55 -19.49 -33.13 36.58
N ASP A 56 -19.98 -34.02 35.72
CA ASP A 56 -20.55 -35.31 36.12
C ASP A 56 -19.44 -36.33 36.43
N PRO A 57 -19.33 -36.87 37.66
CA PRO A 57 -18.36 -37.92 38.00
C PRO A 57 -18.88 -39.27 37.47
N GLY A 58 -18.74 -39.47 36.17
CA GLY A 58 -19.14 -40.70 35.50
C GLY A 58 -19.24 -40.46 34.01
N LEU A 59 -18.66 -41.36 33.22
CA LEU A 59 -18.73 -41.34 31.75
C LEU A 59 -20.18 -41.60 31.30
N SER A 60 -21.08 -40.63 31.49
CA SER A 60 -22.44 -40.72 30.98
C SER A 60 -22.40 -40.48 29.48
N ASN A 61 -22.90 -41.46 28.73
CA ASN A 61 -23.02 -41.45 27.28
C ASN A 61 -24.18 -40.53 26.81
N THR A 62 -24.40 -39.41 27.52
CA THR A 62 -25.49 -38.48 27.26
C THR A 62 -25.07 -37.52 26.15
N MET A 63 -25.90 -37.37 25.11
CA MET A 63 -25.68 -36.35 24.11
C MET A 63 -25.84 -34.95 24.74
N HIS A 64 -24.74 -34.18 24.78
CA HIS A 64 -24.77 -32.80 25.21
C HIS A 64 -25.24 -31.91 24.05
N THR A 65 -26.36 -31.21 24.24
CA THR A 65 -26.98 -30.34 23.22
C THR A 65 -26.47 -28.89 23.31
N THR A 66 -25.63 -28.58 24.30
CA THR A 66 -25.07 -27.25 24.53
C THR A 66 -23.59 -27.39 24.86
N ALA A 67 -22.71 -26.66 24.15
CA ALA A 67 -21.29 -26.56 24.47
C ALA A 67 -20.98 -25.11 24.86
N ASN A 68 -20.45 -24.91 26.06
CA ASN A 68 -19.99 -23.60 26.51
C ASN A 68 -18.50 -23.43 26.18
N PHE A 69 -18.16 -22.27 25.60
CA PHE A 69 -16.80 -21.94 25.18
C PHE A 69 -15.96 -21.53 26.39
N ALA A 70 -14.82 -22.19 26.57
CA ALA A 70 -13.78 -21.75 27.49
C ALA A 70 -12.42 -22.00 26.82
N SER A 71 -11.73 -20.94 26.42
CA SER A 71 -10.32 -21.03 26.04
C SER A 71 -9.51 -21.26 27.32
N LYS A 72 -9.03 -22.48 27.53
CA LYS A 72 -8.02 -22.79 28.53
C LYS A 72 -6.92 -23.58 27.84
N GLU A 73 -5.68 -23.19 28.07
CA GLU A 73 -4.52 -23.88 27.51
C GLU A 73 -4.50 -25.37 27.90
N TYR A 74 -4.24 -26.25 26.93
CA TYR A 74 -3.94 -27.66 27.24
C TYR A 74 -2.52 -27.75 27.82
N PRO A 75 -2.32 -28.50 28.93
CA PRO A 75 -1.03 -28.53 29.64
C PRO A 75 0.14 -29.12 28.85
N ALA A 76 -0.12 -29.95 27.84
CA ALA A 76 0.91 -30.56 26.98
C ALA A 76 1.01 -29.78 25.65
N PRO A 77 2.06 -28.99 25.42
CA PRO A 77 2.21 -28.17 24.21
C PRO A 77 2.13 -28.98 22.91
N GLU A 78 2.67 -30.20 22.90
CA GLU A 78 2.71 -31.09 21.74
C GLU A 78 1.35 -31.67 21.31
N ARG A 79 0.30 -31.48 22.13
CA ARG A 79 -1.07 -31.93 21.85
C ARG A 79 -2.02 -30.78 21.53
N ARG A 80 -1.50 -29.54 21.44
CA ARG A 80 -2.31 -28.38 21.07
C ARG A 80 -2.60 -28.42 19.57
N PRO A 81 -3.85 -28.20 19.12
CA PRO A 81 -4.13 -28.06 17.69
C PRO A 81 -3.38 -26.84 17.14
N THR A 82 -2.70 -27.01 16.00
CA THR A 82 -2.09 -25.91 15.25
C THR A 82 -3.17 -25.27 14.38
N LEU A 83 -3.30 -23.94 14.49
CA LEU A 83 -4.04 -23.17 13.50
C LEU A 83 -3.06 -22.77 12.39
N GLU A 84 -3.26 -23.31 11.20
CA GLU A 84 -2.58 -22.87 9.99
C GLU A 84 -3.47 -21.83 9.31
N ILE A 85 -2.96 -20.61 9.13
CA ILE A 85 -3.64 -19.54 8.39
C ILE A 85 -2.87 -19.34 7.10
N ASP A 86 -3.42 -19.83 6.01
CA ASP A 86 -2.95 -19.51 4.68
C ASP A 86 -3.42 -18.09 4.32
N TYR A 87 -2.54 -17.11 4.49
CA TYR A 87 -2.80 -15.72 4.09
C TYR A 87 -2.04 -15.41 2.80
N THR A 88 -2.78 -15.16 1.73
CA THR A 88 -2.25 -14.54 0.52
C THR A 88 -2.60 -13.05 0.60
N PRO A 89 -1.62 -12.14 0.76
CA PRO A 89 -1.91 -10.72 0.66
C PRO A 89 -2.47 -10.39 -0.74
N PRO A 90 -3.43 -9.47 -0.84
CA PRO A 90 -3.85 -8.96 -2.14
C PRO A 90 -2.64 -8.37 -2.89
N THR A 91 -2.69 -8.38 -4.22
CA THR A 91 -1.68 -7.71 -5.04
C THR A 91 -1.66 -6.22 -4.66
N PRO A 92 -0.49 -5.57 -4.54
CA PRO A 92 -0.43 -4.15 -4.20
C PRO A 92 -1.07 -3.21 -5.23
N ASP A 93 -1.26 -3.71 -6.46
CA ASP A 93 -1.92 -3.06 -7.59
C ASP A 93 -2.96 -4.09 -8.10
N GLY A 94 -4.22 -3.87 -7.73
CA GLY A 94 -5.33 -4.80 -7.90
C GLY A 94 -5.91 -4.78 -9.31
N ASP A 95 -5.85 -3.64 -10.00
CA ASP A 95 -6.37 -3.47 -11.35
C ASP A 95 -5.28 -3.44 -12.43
N ASN A 96 -4.00 -3.44 -12.02
CA ASN A 96 -2.79 -3.50 -12.84
C ASN A 96 -2.61 -2.28 -13.76
N ASP A 97 -2.95 -1.09 -13.27
CA ASP A 97 -2.79 0.15 -14.01
C ASP A 97 -1.43 0.84 -13.77
N GLY A 98 -0.63 0.33 -12.81
CA GLY A 98 0.69 0.85 -12.45
C GLY A 98 0.68 1.82 -11.27
N ILE A 99 -0.49 2.10 -10.68
CA ILE A 99 -0.67 2.79 -9.41
C ILE A 99 -1.00 1.74 -8.33
N ILE A 100 -0.49 1.94 -7.12
CA ILE A 100 -0.79 1.03 -6.01
C ILE A 100 -2.12 1.36 -5.35
N ASP A 101 -2.86 0.32 -4.95
CA ASP A 101 -4.19 0.41 -4.32
C ASP A 101 -4.21 1.38 -3.13
N THR A 102 -3.13 1.39 -2.35
CA THR A 102 -3.05 2.23 -1.13
C THR A 102 -3.02 3.72 -1.45
N TRP A 103 -2.47 4.10 -2.59
CA TRP A 103 -2.45 5.49 -3.06
C TRP A 103 -3.80 5.83 -3.68
N GLU A 104 -4.33 4.96 -4.54
CA GLU A 104 -5.65 5.16 -5.15
C GLU A 104 -6.77 5.29 -4.11
N VAL A 105 -6.79 4.44 -3.08
CA VAL A 105 -7.78 4.53 -2.00
C VAL A 105 -7.66 5.83 -1.21
N ALA A 106 -6.45 6.38 -1.08
CA ALA A 106 -6.23 7.63 -0.35
C ALA A 106 -6.79 8.85 -1.09
N PHE A 107 -6.68 8.89 -2.43
CA PHE A 107 -7.10 10.04 -3.24
C PHE A 107 -8.47 9.85 -3.90
N PHE A 108 -8.80 8.63 -4.33
CA PHE A 108 -10.00 8.33 -5.12
C PHE A 108 -11.08 7.56 -4.34
N TRP A 109 -10.78 7.07 -3.14
CA TRP A 109 -11.68 6.22 -2.33
C TRP A 109 -11.99 4.85 -2.98
N GLY A 110 -11.16 4.40 -3.93
CA GLY A 110 -11.26 3.09 -4.58
C GLY A 110 -10.21 2.93 -5.68
N THR A 111 -10.03 1.69 -6.14
CA THR A 111 -8.97 1.28 -7.10
C THR A 111 -9.48 1.12 -8.53
N ASN A 112 -10.66 1.68 -8.84
CA ASN A 112 -11.29 1.61 -10.17
C ASN A 112 -12.42 2.65 -10.24
N VAL A 113 -12.04 3.90 -10.02
CA VAL A 113 -12.97 5.04 -9.95
C VAL A 113 -12.96 5.71 -11.32
N SER A 114 -14.11 5.97 -11.93
CA SER A 114 -14.14 6.50 -13.31
C SER A 114 -13.46 7.86 -13.50
N SER A 115 -13.27 8.60 -12.41
CA SER A 115 -12.62 9.92 -12.38
C SER A 115 -11.18 9.86 -11.86
N GLY A 116 -10.65 8.66 -11.56
CA GLY A 116 -9.30 8.47 -11.04
C GLY A 116 -8.62 7.24 -11.66
N GLY A 117 -7.31 7.14 -11.49
CA GLY A 117 -6.50 6.03 -12.01
C GLY A 117 -5.57 6.49 -13.13
N ALA A 118 -4.69 5.61 -13.61
CA ALA A 118 -3.46 5.99 -14.31
C ALA A 118 -3.58 6.99 -15.47
N GLY A 119 -4.68 6.93 -16.23
CA GLY A 119 -4.96 7.81 -17.37
C GLY A 119 -5.95 8.95 -17.10
N ALA A 120 -6.46 9.07 -15.87
CA ALA A 120 -7.29 10.19 -15.45
C ALA A 120 -6.41 11.40 -15.09
N ASP A 121 -7.07 12.55 -14.91
CA ASP A 121 -6.51 13.85 -14.52
C ASP A 121 -7.58 14.45 -13.61
N LEU A 122 -7.54 14.06 -12.32
CA LEU A 122 -8.64 14.29 -11.39
C LEU A 122 -8.91 15.79 -11.16
N ASP A 123 -7.87 16.61 -11.10
CA ASP A 123 -7.98 18.05 -10.85
C ASP A 123 -7.97 18.93 -12.12
N GLY A 124 -7.64 18.35 -13.28
CA GLY A 124 -7.70 19.00 -14.58
C GLY A 124 -6.51 19.92 -14.87
N ASP A 125 -5.36 19.70 -14.23
CA ASP A 125 -4.15 20.50 -14.44
C ASP A 125 -3.32 20.06 -15.66
N GLY A 126 -3.66 18.91 -16.23
CA GLY A 126 -3.05 18.33 -17.42
C GLY A 126 -1.95 17.31 -17.15
N ALA A 127 -1.60 17.02 -15.90
CA ALA A 127 -0.85 15.84 -15.50
C ALA A 127 -1.82 14.67 -15.29
N SER A 128 -1.41 13.46 -15.69
CA SER A 128 -2.23 12.29 -15.37
C SER A 128 -1.99 11.82 -13.93
N ASP A 129 -2.97 11.17 -13.31
CA ASP A 129 -2.84 10.65 -11.95
C ASP A 129 -1.61 9.72 -11.79
N ALA A 130 -1.22 9.00 -12.85
CA ALA A 130 0.02 8.19 -12.86
C ALA A 130 1.29 9.07 -12.88
N GLU A 131 1.29 10.17 -13.63
CA GLU A 131 2.40 11.12 -13.63
C GLU A 131 2.55 11.76 -12.25
N GLU A 132 1.44 12.08 -11.60
CA GLU A 132 1.38 12.63 -10.25
C GLU A 132 1.80 11.62 -9.18
N TYR A 133 1.36 10.37 -9.30
CA TYR A 133 1.82 9.26 -8.47
C TYR A 133 3.35 9.12 -8.54
N VAL A 134 3.95 9.21 -9.73
CA VAL A 134 5.41 9.15 -9.89
C VAL A 134 6.08 10.44 -9.39
N ALA A 135 5.47 11.61 -9.59
CA ALA A 135 6.00 12.91 -9.16
C ALA A 135 5.90 13.15 -7.65
N GLY A 136 4.95 12.51 -6.99
CA GLY A 136 4.62 12.70 -5.57
C GLY A 136 3.79 13.92 -5.29
N THR A 137 2.92 14.27 -6.22
CA THR A 137 2.00 15.39 -6.11
C THR A 137 0.60 14.90 -5.72
N ASP A 138 -0.25 15.82 -5.26
CA ASP A 138 -1.64 15.55 -4.90
C ASP A 138 -2.56 15.64 -6.13
N PRO A 139 -3.15 14.54 -6.61
CA PRO A 139 -4.04 14.52 -7.79
C PRO A 139 -5.35 15.30 -7.61
N ALA A 140 -5.61 15.80 -6.41
CA ALA A 140 -6.76 16.65 -6.13
C ALA A 140 -6.41 18.15 -6.03
N ASP A 141 -5.15 18.55 -6.22
CA ASP A 141 -4.70 19.95 -6.16
C ASP A 141 -3.91 20.36 -7.41
N ALA A 142 -4.59 21.07 -8.32
CA ALA A 142 -4.01 21.54 -9.59
C ALA A 142 -2.80 22.49 -9.46
N ASN A 143 -2.46 22.90 -8.23
CA ASN A 143 -1.27 23.70 -7.94
C ASN A 143 -0.08 22.87 -7.45
N ASP A 144 -0.30 21.63 -7.03
CA ASP A 144 0.75 20.69 -6.64
C ASP A 144 1.14 19.87 -7.86
N ASN A 145 2.10 20.37 -8.63
CA ASN A 145 2.59 19.66 -9.81
C ASN A 145 4.08 19.85 -10.02
N LEU A 146 4.72 18.86 -10.64
CA LEU A 146 6.15 18.92 -10.92
C LEU A 146 6.45 19.95 -12.01
N LYS A 147 6.86 21.14 -11.59
CA LYS A 147 7.25 22.25 -12.48
C LYS A 147 8.73 22.58 -12.34
N LEU A 148 9.34 22.95 -13.47
CA LEU A 148 10.64 23.61 -13.48
C LEU A 148 10.43 25.12 -13.32
N ALA A 149 11.22 25.73 -12.45
CA ALA A 149 11.37 27.18 -12.39
C ALA A 149 12.64 27.60 -13.14
N VAL A 150 12.55 28.75 -13.81
CA VAL A 150 13.66 29.36 -14.54
C VAL A 150 13.80 30.80 -14.08
N ASP A 151 14.93 31.11 -13.46
CA ASP A 151 15.24 32.42 -12.90
C ASP A 151 16.53 32.99 -13.50
N LEU A 152 16.65 34.33 -13.50
CA LEU A 152 17.89 35.03 -13.82
C LEU A 152 18.53 35.56 -12.54
N THR A 153 19.63 34.96 -12.11
CA THR A 153 20.37 35.35 -10.89
C THR A 153 21.79 35.74 -11.25
N ASN A 154 22.24 36.93 -10.85
CA ASN A 154 23.59 37.43 -11.15
C ASN A 154 23.98 37.33 -12.63
N ASN A 155 23.00 37.55 -13.52
CA ASN A 155 23.18 37.47 -14.97
C ASN A 155 23.41 36.05 -15.51
N GLU A 156 23.11 35.02 -14.72
CA GLU A 156 23.12 33.60 -15.07
C GLU A 156 21.68 33.03 -15.06
N VAL A 157 21.41 32.07 -15.94
CA VAL A 157 20.13 31.35 -15.97
C VAL A 157 20.20 30.20 -14.96
N VAL A 158 19.30 30.21 -13.98
CA VAL A 158 19.16 29.17 -12.95
C VAL A 158 17.89 28.38 -13.23
N ILE A 159 18.02 27.08 -13.34
CA ILE A 159 16.92 26.12 -13.45
C ILE A 159 16.76 25.45 -12.09
N SER A 160 15.53 25.35 -11.59
CA SER A 160 15.26 24.62 -10.35
C SER A 160 14.00 23.79 -10.42
N PHE A 161 13.93 22.74 -9.61
CA PHE A 161 12.76 21.86 -9.49
C PHE A 161 12.75 21.17 -8.12
N PRO A 162 11.55 20.83 -7.59
CA PRO A 162 11.45 20.08 -6.34
C PRO A 162 11.90 18.63 -6.54
N ALA A 163 12.71 18.12 -5.60
CA ALA A 163 13.12 16.73 -5.49
C ALA A 163 12.50 16.15 -4.21
N ILE A 164 11.26 15.67 -4.34
CA ILE A 164 10.39 15.25 -3.23
C ILE A 164 10.67 13.78 -2.90
N GLN A 165 10.79 13.46 -1.63
CA GLN A 165 10.94 12.06 -1.17
C GLN A 165 9.64 11.28 -1.39
N LEU A 166 9.72 9.97 -1.59
CA LEU A 166 8.52 9.12 -1.52
C LEU A 166 7.89 9.16 -0.14
N ASN A 167 6.55 9.15 -0.12
CA ASN A 167 5.80 9.02 1.13
C ASN A 167 5.82 7.55 1.58
N PRO A 168 6.49 7.19 2.70
CA PRO A 168 6.59 5.79 3.14
C PRO A 168 5.23 5.16 3.51
N GLN A 169 4.15 5.95 3.59
CA GLN A 169 2.79 5.44 3.74
C GLN A 169 2.31 4.66 2.52
N TYR A 170 2.71 5.09 1.32
CA TYR A 170 2.27 4.51 0.05
C TYR A 170 3.36 3.62 -0.54
N TYR A 171 4.60 4.09 -0.55
CA TYR A 171 5.69 3.40 -1.23
C TYR A 171 6.55 2.62 -0.23
N THR A 172 6.60 1.29 -0.38
CA THR A 172 7.48 0.41 0.40
C THR A 172 8.70 0.01 -0.41
N GLU A 173 9.90 0.20 0.14
CA GLU A 173 11.17 -0.28 -0.45
C GLU A 173 11.56 0.33 -1.80
N SER A 174 11.03 1.50 -2.16
CA SER A 174 11.42 2.23 -3.38
C SER A 174 11.98 3.62 -3.06
N THR A 175 12.65 4.21 -4.04
CA THR A 175 13.20 5.56 -4.00
C THR A 175 12.75 6.35 -5.24
N ARG A 176 12.37 7.62 -5.05
CA ARG A 176 12.11 8.53 -6.18
C ARG A 176 13.40 9.22 -6.60
N TYR A 177 13.62 9.24 -7.90
CA TYR A 177 14.79 9.87 -8.52
C TYR A 177 14.37 10.93 -9.52
N TYR A 178 15.24 11.91 -9.70
CA TYR A 178 15.08 12.99 -10.65
C TYR A 178 16.32 13.15 -11.53
N SER A 179 16.13 13.52 -12.79
CA SER A 179 17.19 13.94 -13.69
C SER A 179 16.78 15.19 -14.46
N LEU A 180 17.72 16.09 -14.70
CA LEU A 180 17.56 17.22 -15.60
C LEU A 180 18.11 16.87 -16.98
N ALA A 181 17.32 17.08 -18.01
CA ALA A 181 17.75 16.93 -19.41
C ALA A 181 17.60 18.25 -20.16
N GLN A 182 18.45 18.45 -21.16
CA GLN A 182 18.46 19.63 -22.02
C GLN A 182 18.42 19.28 -23.51
N THR A 183 17.90 20.20 -24.32
CA THR A 183 17.93 20.15 -25.78
C THR A 183 18.04 21.55 -26.38
N ILE A 184 18.52 21.64 -27.63
CA ILE A 184 18.51 22.89 -28.41
C ILE A 184 17.28 23.00 -29.32
N SER A 185 16.51 21.91 -29.47
CA SER A 185 15.27 21.88 -30.26
C SER A 185 14.31 20.86 -29.64
N PRO A 186 13.24 21.28 -28.96
CA PRO A 186 12.34 20.35 -28.26
C PRO A 186 11.55 19.46 -29.21
N SER A 187 11.35 19.88 -30.47
CA SER A 187 10.57 19.13 -31.47
C SER A 187 11.39 18.16 -32.31
N SER A 188 12.73 18.31 -32.37
CA SER A 188 13.57 17.53 -33.28
C SER A 188 14.94 17.14 -32.74
N GLY A 189 15.39 17.73 -31.63
CA GLY A 189 16.70 17.49 -31.04
C GLY A 189 16.65 16.40 -29.96
N PRO A 190 17.77 15.68 -29.75
CA PRO A 190 17.85 14.73 -28.64
C PRO A 190 17.84 15.48 -27.30
N TRP A 191 17.14 14.90 -26.32
CA TRP A 191 17.26 15.30 -24.93
C TRP A 191 18.48 14.62 -24.33
N LEU A 192 19.46 15.43 -23.93
CA LEU A 192 20.70 14.97 -23.31
C LEU A 192 20.68 15.28 -21.83
N ASP A 193 21.14 14.34 -21.02
CA ASP A 193 21.26 14.56 -19.58
C ASP A 193 22.23 15.71 -19.28
N VAL A 194 21.86 16.53 -18.29
CA VAL A 194 22.72 17.56 -17.74
C VAL A 194 23.68 16.90 -16.76
N ALA A 195 24.99 17.07 -17.01
CA ALA A 195 26.03 16.47 -16.17
C ALA A 195 25.84 16.85 -14.69
N GLU A 196 26.10 15.89 -13.80
CA GLU A 196 25.92 16.00 -12.34
C GLU A 196 24.48 16.26 -11.87
N HIS A 197 23.50 16.30 -12.77
CA HIS A 197 22.08 16.50 -12.44
C HIS A 197 21.24 15.30 -12.88
N THR A 198 21.77 14.09 -12.68
CA THR A 198 21.09 12.83 -12.94
C THR A 198 20.99 11.98 -11.68
N ASN A 199 19.96 11.13 -11.61
CA ASN A 199 19.72 10.22 -10.48
C ASN A 199 19.71 10.93 -9.11
N ILE A 200 19.18 12.15 -9.07
CA ILE A 200 19.03 12.94 -7.84
C ILE A 200 17.95 12.28 -7.00
N VAL A 201 18.31 11.80 -5.81
CA VAL A 201 17.37 11.20 -4.86
C VAL A 201 16.42 12.27 -4.33
N GLY A 202 15.12 11.98 -4.32
CA GLY A 202 14.11 12.81 -3.67
C GLY A 202 14.30 12.86 -2.16
N GLN A 203 14.56 14.06 -1.62
CA GLN A 203 14.87 14.28 -0.20
C GLN A 203 14.13 15.51 0.37
N ASN A 204 13.01 15.89 -0.24
CA ASN A 204 12.24 17.09 0.11
C ASN A 204 13.08 18.37 0.03
N ALA A 205 13.84 18.50 -1.05
CA ALA A 205 14.72 19.64 -1.31
C ALA A 205 14.48 20.20 -2.71
N VAL A 206 14.99 21.40 -2.98
CA VAL A 206 15.00 21.97 -4.34
C VAL A 206 16.36 21.70 -4.97
N SER A 207 16.35 21.15 -6.17
CA SER A 207 17.56 20.99 -7.00
C SER A 207 17.78 22.26 -7.83
N PHE A 208 19.04 22.67 -7.97
CA PHE A 208 19.42 23.87 -8.71
C PHE A 208 20.51 23.56 -9.73
N TYR A 209 20.32 24.02 -10.96
CA TYR A 209 21.31 23.98 -12.03
C TYR A 209 21.53 25.40 -12.56
N THR A 210 22.79 25.84 -12.63
CA THR A 210 23.14 27.12 -13.26
C THR A 210 23.69 26.85 -14.66
N ASN A 211 23.01 27.36 -15.68
CA ASN A 211 23.51 27.30 -17.04
C ASN A 211 24.60 28.36 -17.23
N THR A 212 25.85 27.90 -17.25
CA THR A 212 27.03 28.74 -17.45
C THR A 212 27.49 28.81 -18.90
N THR A 213 26.80 28.14 -19.85
CA THR A 213 27.23 28.14 -21.25
C THR A 213 26.92 29.48 -21.91
N PRO A 214 27.94 30.20 -22.42
CA PRO A 214 27.76 31.45 -23.15
C PRO A 214 27.36 31.12 -24.59
N SER A 215 26.13 30.64 -24.81
CA SER A 215 25.65 30.35 -26.16
C SER A 215 24.61 31.38 -26.60
N SER A 216 24.72 31.87 -27.83
CA SER A 216 23.69 32.69 -28.50
C SER A 216 22.47 31.87 -28.94
N THR A 217 22.38 30.60 -28.55
CA THR A 217 21.31 29.67 -28.88
C THR A 217 20.45 29.38 -27.66
N SER A 218 19.14 29.35 -27.86
CA SER A 218 18.20 28.94 -26.81
C SER A 218 18.45 27.48 -26.40
N ALA A 219 18.43 27.23 -25.10
CA ALA A 219 18.39 25.89 -24.53
C ALA A 219 17.03 25.65 -23.87
N PHE A 220 16.55 24.42 -23.93
CA PHE A 220 15.31 23.97 -23.34
C PHE A 220 15.62 22.88 -22.32
N TYR A 221 14.85 22.86 -21.22
CA TYR A 221 15.06 21.95 -20.10
C TYR A 221 13.78 21.17 -19.79
N ARG A 222 13.95 19.95 -19.28
CA ARG A 222 12.88 19.15 -18.68
C ARG A 222 13.44 18.37 -17.50
N ALA A 223 12.60 18.18 -16.49
CA ALA A 223 12.85 17.24 -15.41
C ALA A 223 12.23 15.89 -15.80
N LYS A 224 12.91 14.82 -15.45
CA LYS A 224 12.40 13.45 -15.47
C LYS A 224 12.33 12.96 -14.04
N THR A 225 11.22 12.35 -13.65
CA THR A 225 11.07 11.65 -12.36
C THR A 225 10.74 10.18 -12.61
N TRP A 226 11.19 9.29 -11.72
CA TRP A 226 10.83 7.87 -11.72
C TRP A 226 11.02 7.26 -10.32
N ILE A 227 10.47 6.07 -10.13
CA ILE A 227 10.56 5.29 -8.89
C ILE A 227 11.36 4.00 -9.19
N GLU A 228 12.34 3.68 -8.35
CA GLU A 228 13.17 2.45 -8.40
C GLU A 228 13.52 1.94 -6.99
#